data_AF-A0A410MAJ9-F1
#
_entry.id   AF-A0A410MAJ9-F1
#
_cell.length_a   1.000
_cell.length_b   1.000
_cell.length_c   1.000
_cell.angle_alpha   90.00
_cell.angle_beta   90.00
_cell.angle_gamma   90.00
#
_symmetry.space_group_name_H-M   'P 1'
#
loop_
_entity.id
_entity.type
_entity.pdbx_description
1 polymer ?
#
loop_
_entity_poly.entity_id
_entity_poly.type
_entity_poly.pdbx_seq_one_letter_code
_entity_poly.pdbx_strand_id
1 'polypeptide(L)' 'MRKQKIDYVIRRDPEYKGKEITAKRELSFGIQLASRLLLDHLSYQFNKERLDEKVNLAIDNGDREEFERLSQLYQSYS' A
#
# COMPACT_ATOMS: atom_id res chain seq x y z
N MET A 1 -62.48 -1.61 3.06
CA MET A 1 -61.10 -1.96 2.63
C MET A 1 -60.34 -2.49 3.85
N ARG A 2 -59.98 -3.78 3.89
CA ARG A 2 -59.21 -4.34 5.01
C ARG A 2 -57.75 -3.89 4.89
N LYS A 3 -57.25 -3.15 5.88
CA LYS A 3 -55.84 -2.76 5.96
C LYS A 3 -55.01 -4.02 6.22
N GLN A 4 -54.14 -4.36 5.28
CA GLN A 4 -53.17 -5.45 5.45
C GLN A 4 -51.99 -4.91 6.27
N LYS A 5 -51.74 -5.48 7.44
CA LYS A 5 -50.60 -5.13 8.29
C LYS A 5 -49.50 -6.16 8.03
N ILE A 6 -48.34 -5.70 7.56
CA ILE A 6 -47.18 -6.54 7.28
C ILE A 6 -46.23 -6.38 8.46
N ASP A 7 -46.19 -7.39 9.33
CA ASP A 7 -45.25 -7.43 10.45
C ASP A 7 -43.98 -8.16 10.01
N TYR A 8 -42.86 -7.44 9.94
CA TYR A 8 -41.56 -8.01 9.62
C TYR A 8 -40.91 -8.56 10.89
N VAL A 9 -40.70 -9.88 10.94
CA VAL A 9 -40.00 -10.53 12.06
C VAL A 9 -38.56 -10.78 11.64
N ILE A 10 -37.61 -10.11 12.30
CA ILE A 10 -36.19 -10.38 12.14
C ILE A 10 -35.90 -11.72 12.82
N ARG A 11 -35.82 -12.79 12.01
CA ARG A 11 -35.41 -14.12 12.51
C ARG A 11 -33.88 -14.21 12.44
N ARG A 12 -33.25 -14.53 13.57
CA ARG A 12 -31.84 -14.92 13.59
C ARG A 12 -31.70 -16.24 12.84
N ASP A 13 -30.69 -16.35 12.00
CA ASP A 13 -30.37 -17.58 11.27
C ASP A 13 -30.23 -18.75 12.27
N PRO A 14 -30.97 -19.87 12.09
CA PRO A 14 -30.88 -21.02 12.98
C PRO A 14 -29.49 -21.68 13.03
N GLU A 15 -28.60 -21.41 12.06
CA GLU A 15 -27.19 -21.82 12.11
C GLU A 15 -26.33 -20.95 13.03
N TYR A 16 -26.82 -19.77 13.42
CA TYR A 16 -26.16 -18.84 14.34
C TYR A 16 -26.35 -19.28 15.81
N LYS A 17 -26.04 -20.54 16.11
CA LYS A 17 -26.03 -21.13 17.47
C LYS A 17 -24.83 -20.67 18.28
N GLY A 18 -24.67 -19.36 18.48
CA GLY A 18 -23.60 -18.83 19.33
C GLY A 18 -22.19 -19.20 18.87
N LYS A 19 -21.98 -19.40 17.56
CA LYS A 19 -20.63 -19.53 17.00
C LYS A 19 -19.92 -18.21 17.25
N GLU A 20 -18.99 -18.20 18.20
CA GLU A 20 -18.07 -17.09 18.38
C GLU A 20 -17.28 -16.94 17.08
N ILE A 21 -17.51 -15.84 16.37
CA ILE A 21 -16.68 -15.45 15.24
C ILE A 21 -15.35 -15.02 15.86
N THR A 22 -14.42 -15.96 16.03
CA THR A 22 -13.06 -15.63 16.41
C THR A 22 -12.47 -14.82 15.25
N ALA A 23 -12.34 -13.51 15.44
CA ALA A 23 -11.68 -12.66 14.47
C ALA A 23 -10.25 -13.17 14.29
N LYS A 24 -10.00 -13.90 13.19
CA LYS A 24 -8.66 -14.34 12.84
C LYS A 24 -7.84 -13.09 12.57
N ARG A 25 -6.83 -12.85 13.41
CA ARG A 25 -5.88 -11.73 13.27
C ARG A 25 -4.90 -11.92 12.12
N GLU A 26 -5.00 -13.05 11.42
CA GLU A 26 -4.15 -13.40 10.29
C GLU A 26 -4.51 -12.51 9.10
N LEU A 27 -3.65 -11.51 8.84
CA LEU A 27 -3.71 -10.76 7.59
C LEU A 27 -3.53 -11.75 6.44
N SER A 28 -4.44 -11.75 5.48
CA SER A 28 -4.36 -12.70 4.36
C SER A 28 -3.00 -12.55 3.67
N PHE A 29 -2.39 -13.68 3.30
CA PHE A 29 -1.10 -13.67 2.62
C PHE A 29 -1.10 -12.74 1.40
N GLY A 30 -2.21 -12.68 0.66
CA GLY A 30 -2.38 -11.76 -0.47
C GLY A 30 -2.25 -10.29 -0.08
N ILE A 31 -2.83 -9.87 1.05
CA ILE A 31 -2.70 -8.49 1.55
C ILE A 31 -1.26 -8.20 1.99
N GLN A 32 -0.58 -9.17 2.62
CA GLN A 32 0.82 -9.01 3.01
C GLN A 32 1.73 -8.84 1.77
N LEU A 33 1.53 -9.69 0.76
CA LEU A 33 2.28 -9.65 -0.49
C LEU A 33 2.02 -8.36 -1.27
N ALA A 34 0.76 -7.96 -1.40
CA ALA A 34 0.39 -6.72 -2.08
C ALA A 34 1.00 -5.49 -1.38
N SER A 35 0.92 -5.44 -0.04
CA SER A 35 1.53 -4.37 0.75
C SER A 35 3.04 -4.29 0.53
N ARG A 36 3.73 -5.44 0.48
CA ARG A 36 5.18 -5.49 0.26
C ARG A 36 5.56 -4.98 -1.12
N LEU A 37 4.91 -5.47 -2.17
CA LEU A 37 5.17 -5.03 -3.55
C LEU A 37 4.89 -3.54 -3.74
N LEU A 38 3.82 -3.04 -3.12
CA LEU A 38 3.48 -1.62 -3.15
C LEU A 38 4.55 -0.78 -2.46
N LEU A 39 5.00 -1.17 -1.28
CA LEU A 39 6.06 -0.47 -0.56
C LEU A 39 7.40 -0.50 -1.31
N ASP A 40 7.75 -1.64 -1.91
CA ASP A 40 8.96 -1.77 -2.73
C ASP A 40 8.90 -0.81 -3.92
N HIS A 41 7.75 -0.73 -4.60
CA HIS A 41 7.56 0.17 -5.74
C HIS A 41 7.66 1.65 -5.35
N LEU A 42 6.96 2.06 -4.27
CA LEU A 42 7.01 3.43 -3.78
C LEU A 42 8.42 3.83 -3.31
N SER A 43 9.12 2.93 -2.64
CA SER A 43 10.49 3.17 -2.18
C SER A 43 11.45 3.33 -3.36
N TYR A 44 11.29 2.52 -4.40
CA TYR A 44 12.07 2.66 -5.64
C TYR A 44 11.81 4.02 -6.32
N GLN A 45 10.54 4.41 -6.49
CA GLN A 45 10.19 5.70 -7.10
C GLN A 45 10.75 6.88 -6.30
N PHE A 46 10.54 6.89 -4.99
CA PHE A 46 11.03 7.94 -4.11
C PHE A 46 12.56 8.07 -4.16
N ASN A 47 13.28 6.95 -4.14
CA ASN A 47 14.73 6.97 -4.21
C ASN A 47 15.24 7.50 -5.54
N LYS A 48 14.55 7.14 -6.64
CA LYS A 48 14.89 7.62 -7.98
C LYS A 48 14.68 9.14 -8.10
N GLU A 49 13.50 9.64 -7.73
CA GLU A 49 13.19 11.07 -7.75
C GLU A 49 14.19 11.87 -6.91
N ARG A 50 14.54 11.37 -5.72
CA ARG A 50 15.51 12.03 -4.84
C ARG A 50 16.93 12.01 -5.41
N LEU A 51 17.32 10.97 -6.14
CA LEU A 51 18.61 10.93 -6.83
C LEU A 51 18.62 11.94 -7.98
N ASP A 52 17.56 12.01 -8.78
CA ASP A 52 17.41 12.98 -9.87
C ASP A 52 17.49 14.42 -9.35
N GLU A 53 16.78 14.74 -8.26
CA GLU A 53 16.84 16.05 -7.61
C GLU A 53 18.26 16.41 -7.16
N LYS A 54 18.97 15.46 -6.53
CA LYS A 54 20.35 15.69 -6.06
C LYS A 54 21.32 15.87 -7.22
N VAL A 55 21.15 15.12 -8.30
CA VAL A 55 21.96 15.27 -9.51
C VAL A 55 21.74 16.65 -10.13
N ASN A 56 20.48 17.09 -10.24
CA ASN A 56 20.15 18.43 -10.74
C ASN A 56 20.75 19.53 -9.86
N LEU A 57 20.64 19.40 -8.53
CA LEU A 57 21.27 20.35 -7.59
C LEU A 57 22.80 20.36 -7.70
N ALA A 58 23.45 19.20 -7.91
CA ALA A 58 24.89 19.14 -8.11
C ALA A 58 25.32 19.84 -9.42
N ILE A 59 24.51 19.71 -10.49
CA ILE A 59 24.71 20.44 -11.75
C ILE A 59 24.59 21.94 -11.52
N ASP A 60 23.53 22.39 -10.84
CA ASP A 60 23.27 23.81 -10.57
C ASP A 60 24.38 24.46 -9.73
N ASN A 61 24.93 23.71 -8.77
CA ASN A 61 26.03 24.16 -7.92
C ASN A 61 27.42 24.03 -8.58
N GLY A 62 27.52 23.41 -9.76
CA GLY A 62 28.80 23.17 -10.46
C GLY A 62 29.71 22.16 -9.76
N ASP A 63 29.16 21.29 -8.90
CA ASP A 63 29.92 20.39 -8.05
C ASP A 63 30.17 19.04 -8.75
N ARG A 64 31.33 18.96 -9.41
CA ARG A 64 31.68 17.85 -10.32
C ARG A 64 31.89 16.53 -9.60
N GLU A 65 32.43 16.54 -8.38
CA GLU A 65 32.70 15.32 -7.62
C GLU A 65 31.39 14.68 -7.14
N GLU A 66 30.45 15.49 -6.64
CA GLU A 66 29.16 14.98 -6.18
C GLU A 66 28.29 14.51 -7.35
N PHE A 67 28.36 15.18 -8.51
CA PHE A 67 27.72 14.70 -9.73
C PHE A 67 28.23 13.32 -10.16
N GLU A 68 29.55 13.10 -10.19
CA GLU A 68 30.15 11.84 -10.63
C GLU A 68 29.80 10.68 -9.69
N ARG A 69 29.79 10.95 -8.37
CA ARG A 69 29.35 10.00 -7.34
C ARG A 69 27.87 9.63 -7.45
N LEU A 70 27.00 10.63 -7.63
CA LEU A 70 25.57 10.42 -7.77
C LEU A 70 25.22 9.72 -9.09
N SER A 71 25.98 9.98 -10.16
CA SER A 71 25.80 9.34 -11.46
C SER A 71 26.12 7.84 -11.42
N GLN A 72 27.16 7.43 -10.70
CA GLN A 72 27.45 6.00 -10.45
C GLN A 72 26.33 5.30 -9.65
N LEU A 73 25.79 5.99 -8.65
CA LEU A 73 24.64 5.49 -7.89
C LEU A 73 23.39 5.37 -8.76
N TYR A 74 23.13 6.33 -9.64
CA TYR A 74 21.99 6.33 -10.56
C TYR A 74 22.07 5.17 -11.58
N GLN A 75 23.25 4.81 -12.08
CA GLN A 75 23.43 3.66 -12.98
C GLN A 75 22.95 2.34 -12.39
N SER A 76 22.99 2.18 -11.06
CA SER A 76 22.47 0.97 -10.39
C SER A 76 20.93 0.87 -10.42
N TYR A 77 20.23 1.94 -10.79
CA TYR A 77 18.77 2.00 -10.93
C TYR A 77 18.30 1.87 -12.40
N SER A 78 19.23 1.81 -13.37
CA SER A 78 18.98 1.67 -14.82
C SER A 78 18.80 0.22 -15.28
#